data_AF-A0A1S3DGR4-F1
#
_entry.id   AF-A0A1S3DGR4-F1
#
_cell.length_a   1.000
_cell.length_b   1.000
_cell.length_c   1.000
_cell.angle_alpha   90.00
_cell.angle_beta   90.00
_cell.angle_gamma   90.00
#
_symmetry.space_group_name_H-M   'P 1'
#
loop_
_entity.id
_entity.type
_entity.pdbx_description
1 polymer ?
#
loop_
_entity_poly.entity_id
_entity_poly.type
_entity_poly.pdbx_seq_one_letter_code
_entity_poly.pdbx_strand_id
1 'polypeptide(L)'
;MFSVANLKSLCNQVLGSNQLIIHHGTQGLEKDRKFIADHLKTGAVALIPYDADYNHDPCLKHGLKAHWALIFGLLEPEDEDEVYLLARQGKSNHIGVWRYSDLSASNANLRKIDPKRNIEDYFSISCVHTRRHWRQPCPHVLLLCGHDAAVSCESV
;
A
#
# COMPACT_ATOMS: atom_id res chain seq x y z
N MET A 1 10.46 10.11 -0.26
CA MET A 1 10.86 8.78 0.24
C MET A 1 9.62 8.07 0.80
N PHE A 2 9.41 6.78 0.52
CA PHE A 2 8.29 5.99 1.05
C PHE A 2 8.60 5.54 2.48
N SER A 3 8.53 6.47 3.43
CA SER A 3 8.75 6.14 4.84
C SER A 3 7.46 5.63 5.45
N VAL A 4 7.42 4.33 5.77
CA VAL A 4 6.30 3.75 6.53
C VAL A 4 6.23 4.37 7.91
N ALA A 5 7.35 4.80 8.50
CA ALA A 5 7.37 5.53 9.77
C ALA A 5 6.69 6.91 9.67
N ASN A 6 6.98 7.68 8.60
CA ASN A 6 6.31 8.96 8.38
C ASN A 6 4.83 8.77 8.08
N LEU A 7 4.50 7.76 7.27
CA LEU A 7 3.12 7.41 6.95
C LEU A 7 2.36 6.97 8.21
N LYS A 8 2.97 6.16 9.08
CA LYS A 8 2.43 5.80 10.40
C LYS A 8 2.14 7.04 11.23
N SER A 9 3.10 7.96 11.32
CA SER A 9 2.92 9.21 12.08
C SER A 9 1.73 10.00 11.54
N LEU A 10 1.62 10.14 10.23
CA LEU A 10 0.50 10.81 9.57
C LEU A 10 -0.83 10.07 9.83
N CYS A 11 -0.88 8.75 9.65
CA CYS A 11 -2.08 7.95 9.90
C CYS A 11 -2.53 8.07 11.36
N ASN A 12 -1.61 8.07 12.33
CA ASN A 12 -1.94 8.26 13.73
C ASN A 12 -2.54 9.66 14.01
N GLN A 13 -2.04 10.70 13.35
CA GLN A 13 -2.59 12.05 13.47
C GLN A 13 -4.00 12.18 12.88
N VAL A 14 -4.26 11.47 11.77
CA VAL A 14 -5.52 11.58 11.02
C VAL A 14 -6.61 10.62 11.50
N LEU A 15 -6.25 9.38 11.85
CA LEU A 15 -7.18 8.29 12.16
C LEU A 15 -7.17 7.89 13.65
N GLY A 16 -6.14 8.28 14.40
CA GLY A 16 -5.88 7.80 15.75
C GLY A 16 -5.16 6.45 15.78
N SER A 17 -4.36 6.23 16.83
CA SER A 17 -3.43 5.08 16.93
C SER A 17 -4.10 3.70 16.95
N ASN A 18 -5.38 3.61 17.33
CA ASN A 18 -6.08 2.34 17.50
C ASN A 18 -6.60 1.75 16.18
N GLN A 19 -6.55 2.50 15.08
CA GLN A 19 -7.04 2.06 13.77
C GLN A 19 -5.92 1.54 12.86
N LEU A 20 -4.68 1.50 13.33
CA LEU A 20 -3.50 1.21 12.50
C LEU A 20 -2.86 -0.12 12.90
N ILE A 21 -2.80 -1.05 11.96
CA ILE A 21 -1.99 -2.27 12.05
C ILE A 21 -0.77 -2.06 11.18
N ILE A 22 0.43 -2.27 11.72
CA ILE A 22 1.66 -2.22 10.95
C ILE A 22 2.19 -3.62 10.85
N HIS A 23 2.22 -4.14 9.64
CA HIS A 23 2.80 -5.42 9.35
C HIS A 23 4.16 -5.20 8.68
N HIS A 24 5.19 -5.52 9.44
CA HIS A 24 6.56 -5.54 8.95
C HIS A 24 6.74 -6.85 8.18
N GLY A 25 6.54 -6.82 6.86
CA GLY A 25 6.71 -7.98 6.01
C GLY A 25 8.11 -8.54 6.17
N THR A 26 8.22 -9.76 6.69
CA THR A 26 9.52 -10.34 7.05
C THR A 26 10.26 -10.91 5.85
N GLN A 27 9.53 -11.22 4.75
CA GLN A 27 10.06 -11.93 3.58
C GLN A 27 9.38 -11.52 2.24
N GLY A 28 8.75 -10.34 2.20
CA GLY A 28 8.07 -9.81 1.01
C GLY A 28 6.58 -10.18 0.90
N LEU A 29 5.86 -9.45 0.03
CA LEU A 29 4.40 -9.48 -0.03
C LEU A 29 3.82 -10.86 -0.36
N GLU A 30 4.48 -11.69 -1.17
CA GLU A 30 3.98 -13.05 -1.44
C GLU A 30 3.83 -13.89 -0.17
N LYS A 31 4.80 -13.77 0.77
CA LYS A 31 4.75 -14.53 2.03
C LYS A 31 3.66 -14.00 2.95
N ASP A 32 3.30 -12.72 2.80
CA ASP A 32 2.26 -12.06 3.58
C ASP A 32 0.86 -12.20 2.95
N ARG A 33 0.74 -12.86 1.78
CA ARG A 33 -0.51 -12.95 1.00
C ARG A 33 -1.70 -13.39 1.82
N LYS A 34 -1.57 -14.47 2.59
CA LYS A 34 -2.66 -14.99 3.43
C LYS A 34 -3.06 -13.98 4.50
N PHE A 35 -2.09 -13.39 5.19
CA PHE A 35 -2.34 -12.39 6.23
C PHE A 35 -3.09 -11.17 5.67
N ILE A 36 -2.66 -10.68 4.53
CA ILE A 36 -3.26 -9.52 3.85
C ILE A 36 -4.68 -9.86 3.39
N ALA A 37 -4.87 -11.01 2.75
CA ALA A 37 -6.18 -11.46 2.29
C ALA A 37 -7.17 -11.61 3.46
N ASP A 38 -6.76 -12.25 4.56
CA ASP A 38 -7.58 -12.42 5.75
C ASP A 38 -8.02 -11.06 6.33
N HIS A 39 -7.13 -10.07 6.38
CA HIS A 39 -7.48 -8.72 6.86
C HIS A 39 -8.42 -7.97 5.90
N LEU A 40 -8.16 -8.03 4.59
CA LEU A 40 -9.04 -7.41 3.60
C LEU A 40 -10.46 -8.02 3.66
N LYS A 41 -10.59 -9.32 3.94
CA LYS A 41 -11.89 -9.99 4.16
C LYS A 41 -12.65 -9.47 5.39
N THR A 42 -11.96 -8.92 6.38
CA THR A 42 -12.59 -8.25 7.54
C THR A 42 -13.02 -6.81 7.25
N GLY A 43 -12.79 -6.31 6.03
CA GLY A 43 -13.05 -4.93 5.63
C GLY A 43 -11.88 -3.98 5.90
N ALA A 44 -10.72 -4.48 6.32
CA ALA A 44 -9.52 -3.66 6.43
C ALA A 44 -9.08 -3.15 5.05
N VAL A 45 -8.28 -2.09 5.03
CA VAL A 45 -7.61 -1.58 3.82
C VAL A 45 -6.10 -1.64 4.00
N ALA A 46 -5.35 -1.85 2.93
CA ALA A 46 -3.90 -1.89 2.98
C ALA A 46 -3.26 -0.76 2.15
N LEU A 47 -2.18 -0.17 2.67
CA LEU A 47 -1.33 0.74 1.91
C LEU A 47 -0.02 0.03 1.59
N ILE A 48 0.23 -0.16 0.29
CA ILE A 48 1.37 -0.91 -0.23
C ILE A 48 2.20 0.00 -1.13
N PRO A 49 3.49 0.19 -0.88
CA PRO A 49 4.35 0.90 -1.82
C PRO A 49 4.64 -0.01 -3.02
N TYR A 50 4.60 0.53 -4.23
CA TYR A 50 4.89 -0.23 -5.45
C TYR A 50 5.49 0.69 -6.52
N ASP A 51 6.06 0.13 -7.58
CA ASP A 51 6.61 0.88 -8.70
C ASP A 51 5.51 1.16 -9.73
N ALA A 52 5.06 2.41 -9.79
CA ALA A 52 3.92 2.80 -10.62
C ALA A 52 4.34 3.18 -12.04
N ASP A 53 3.67 2.61 -13.04
CA ASP A 53 3.85 3.04 -14.44
C ASP A 53 2.99 4.27 -14.79
N TYR A 54 3.09 4.73 -16.04
CA TYR A 54 2.34 5.86 -16.58
C TYR A 54 0.82 5.66 -16.50
N ASN A 55 0.34 4.42 -16.61
CA ASN A 55 -1.07 4.04 -16.46
C ASN A 55 -1.46 3.71 -15.01
N HIS A 56 -0.53 3.91 -14.07
CA HIS A 56 -0.64 3.58 -12.65
C HIS A 56 -0.61 2.09 -12.30
N ASP A 57 -0.46 1.20 -13.27
CA ASP A 57 -0.32 -0.23 -12.97
C ASP A 57 1.05 -0.54 -12.35
N PRO A 58 1.16 -1.67 -11.62
CA PRO A 58 2.45 -2.17 -11.15
C PRO A 58 3.39 -2.45 -12.30
N CYS A 59 4.63 -2.01 -12.17
CA CYS A 59 5.69 -2.28 -13.14
C CYS A 59 7.01 -2.63 -12.46
N LEU A 60 8.05 -2.88 -13.29
CA LEU A 60 9.37 -3.28 -12.84
C LEU A 60 10.47 -2.31 -13.32
N LYS A 61 10.30 -1.00 -13.08
CA LYS A 61 11.20 0.10 -13.47
C LYS A 61 12.07 0.63 -12.32
N HIS A 62 12.30 -0.20 -11.32
CA HIS A 62 13.19 -0.01 -10.16
C HIS A 62 12.75 1.04 -9.14
N GLY A 63 11.50 1.48 -9.15
CA GLY A 63 10.92 2.34 -8.12
C GLY A 63 11.14 3.84 -8.33
N LEU A 64 11.68 4.28 -9.47
CA LEU A 64 11.85 5.72 -9.76
C LEU A 64 10.51 6.46 -9.68
N LYS A 65 9.43 5.82 -10.16
CA LYS A 65 8.08 6.39 -10.08
C LYS A 65 7.23 5.73 -9.00
N ALA A 66 7.85 5.18 -7.96
CA ALA A 66 7.14 4.49 -6.90
C ALA A 66 5.96 5.29 -6.33
N HIS A 67 4.94 4.62 -5.84
CA HIS A 67 3.75 5.22 -5.26
C HIS A 67 3.14 4.32 -4.19
N TRP A 68 2.28 4.88 -3.33
CA TRP A 68 1.37 4.08 -2.50
C TRP A 68 0.16 3.63 -3.32
N ALA A 69 -0.14 2.34 -3.26
CA ALA A 69 -1.41 1.77 -3.66
C ALA A 69 -2.30 1.61 -2.43
N LEU A 70 -3.53 2.10 -2.52
CA LEU A 70 -4.60 1.76 -1.59
C LEU A 70 -5.28 0.48 -2.08
N ILE A 71 -5.13 -0.59 -1.32
CA ILE A 71 -5.80 -1.87 -1.54
C ILE A 71 -7.02 -1.92 -0.62
N PHE A 72 -8.19 -2.16 -1.17
CA PHE A 72 -9.45 -2.11 -0.42
C PHE A 72 -10.36 -3.29 -0.69
N GLY A 73 -9.86 -4.30 -1.41
CA GLY A 73 -10.58 -5.53 -1.69
C GLY A 73 -9.70 -6.51 -2.45
N LEU A 74 -10.20 -7.73 -2.56
CA LEU A 74 -9.58 -8.80 -3.31
C LEU A 74 -10.63 -9.60 -4.07
N LEU A 75 -10.22 -10.25 -5.15
CA LEU A 75 -10.99 -11.22 -5.91
C LEU A 75 -10.21 -12.53 -5.90
N GLU A 76 -10.86 -13.59 -5.43
CA GLU A 76 -10.36 -14.97 -5.43
C GLU A 76 -11.32 -15.79 -6.31
N PRO A 77 -11.00 -16.02 -7.59
CA PRO A 77 -11.79 -16.92 -8.44
C PRO A 77 -11.80 -18.33 -7.85
N GLU A 78 -12.94 -19.02 -7.92
CA GLU A 78 -13.08 -20.35 -7.30
C GLU A 78 -12.21 -21.43 -7.96
N ASP A 79 -11.91 -21.27 -9.25
CA ASP A 79 -11.19 -22.24 -10.08
C ASP A 79 -9.72 -21.84 -10.36
N GLU A 80 -9.21 -20.77 -9.75
CA GLU A 80 -7.84 -20.29 -9.97
C GLU A 80 -7.10 -20.03 -8.65
N ASP A 81 -5.81 -20.38 -8.60
CA ASP A 81 -4.93 -20.02 -7.48
C ASP A 81 -4.51 -18.53 -7.51
N GLU A 82 -4.91 -17.79 -8.55
CA GLU A 82 -4.54 -16.39 -8.75
C GLU A 82 -5.45 -15.47 -7.93
N VAL A 83 -4.82 -14.58 -7.15
CA VAL A 83 -5.52 -13.57 -6.38
C VAL A 83 -5.39 -12.23 -7.08
N TYR A 84 -6.50 -11.52 -7.22
CA TYR A 84 -6.50 -10.16 -7.73
C TYR A 84 -6.80 -9.17 -6.60
N LEU A 85 -6.21 -7.99 -6.67
CA LEU A 85 -6.37 -6.91 -5.72
C LEU A 85 -7.14 -5.77 -6.38
N LEU A 86 -8.15 -5.27 -5.66
CA LEU A 86 -8.80 -4.01 -6.01
C LEU A 86 -7.97 -2.87 -5.41
N ALA A 87 -7.38 -2.08 -6.31
CA ALA A 87 -6.38 -1.11 -5.95
C ALA A 87 -6.69 0.27 -6.50
N ARG A 88 -6.21 1.31 -5.82
CA ARG A 88 -6.24 2.68 -6.31
C ARG A 88 -4.92 3.37 -6.04
N GLN A 89 -4.39 4.02 -7.07
CA GLN A 89 -3.28 4.96 -6.95
C GLN A 89 -3.82 6.34 -6.57
N GLY A 90 -3.19 7.03 -5.61
CA GLY A 90 -3.74 8.25 -5.00
C GLY A 90 -3.96 9.46 -5.92
N LYS A 91 -3.41 9.48 -7.14
CA LYS A 91 -3.61 10.55 -8.14
C LYS A 91 -4.56 10.13 -9.26
N SER A 92 -4.98 8.87 -9.28
CA SER A 92 -5.86 8.30 -10.29
C SER A 92 -7.31 8.28 -9.81
N ASN A 93 -8.24 8.46 -10.75
CA ASN A 93 -9.67 8.22 -10.54
C ASN A 93 -10.08 6.79 -10.93
N HIS A 94 -9.14 5.99 -11.47
CA HIS A 94 -9.40 4.63 -11.92
C HIS A 94 -9.10 3.64 -10.79
N ILE A 95 -10.01 2.67 -10.64
CA ILE A 95 -9.79 1.47 -9.84
C ILE A 95 -9.03 0.49 -10.72
N GLY A 96 -7.87 0.05 -10.26
CA GLY A 96 -7.10 -1.03 -10.86
C GLY A 96 -7.55 -2.38 -10.31
N VAL A 97 -7.52 -3.39 -11.18
CA VAL A 97 -7.62 -4.81 -10.80
C VAL A 97 -6.28 -5.42 -11.15
N TRP A 98 -5.45 -5.66 -10.14
CA TRP A 98 -4.07 -6.08 -10.34
C TRP A 98 -3.87 -7.50 -9.81
N ARG A 99 -3.05 -8.30 -10.48
CA ARG A 99 -2.62 -9.57 -9.89
C ARG A 99 -1.82 -9.30 -8.63
N TYR A 100 -2.04 -10.11 -7.62
CA TYR A 100 -1.28 -10.05 -6.38
C TYR A 100 0.22 -10.19 -6.67
N SER A 101 0.56 -11.12 -7.56
CA SER A 101 1.92 -11.42 -8.02
C SER A 101 2.61 -10.21 -8.66
N ASP A 102 1.92 -9.46 -9.53
CA ASP A 102 2.45 -8.26 -10.17
C ASP A 102 2.75 -7.15 -9.14
N LEU A 103 1.81 -6.91 -8.21
CA LEU A 103 2.02 -5.93 -7.14
C LEU A 103 3.18 -6.34 -6.22
N SER A 104 3.26 -7.62 -5.89
CA SER A 104 4.32 -8.20 -5.07
C SER A 104 5.70 -8.04 -5.71
N ALA A 105 5.82 -8.37 -6.99
CA ALA A 105 7.05 -8.19 -7.76
C ALA A 105 7.43 -6.71 -7.88
N SER A 106 6.45 -5.83 -8.10
CA SER A 106 6.65 -4.39 -8.18
C SER A 106 7.15 -3.80 -6.85
N ASN A 107 6.58 -4.22 -5.71
CA ASN A 107 7.05 -3.86 -4.38
C ASN A 107 8.49 -4.33 -4.13
N ALA A 108 8.82 -5.57 -4.47
CA ALA A 108 10.16 -6.13 -4.30
C ALA A 108 11.23 -5.47 -5.20
N ASN A 109 10.82 -4.76 -6.24
CA ASN A 109 11.72 -4.05 -7.15
C ASN A 109 11.95 -2.58 -6.78
N LEU A 110 11.45 -2.11 -5.63
CA LEU A 110 11.68 -0.75 -5.16
C LEU A 110 13.11 -0.53 -4.67
N ARG A 111 14.03 -0.29 -5.61
CA ARG A 111 15.48 -0.23 -5.35
C ARG A 111 16.09 1.16 -5.49
N LYS A 112 15.43 2.07 -6.20
CA LYS A 112 15.95 3.41 -6.51
C LYS A 112 14.97 4.49 -6.06
N ILE A 113 15.54 5.57 -5.54
CA ILE A 113 14.83 6.82 -5.31
C ILE A 113 15.05 7.70 -6.54
N ASP A 114 13.97 8.27 -7.11
CA ASP A 114 14.12 9.24 -8.19
C ASP A 114 14.79 10.52 -7.65
N PRO A 115 15.95 10.92 -8.20
CA PRO A 115 16.74 12.04 -7.70
C PRO A 115 16.02 13.39 -7.84
N LYS A 116 14.96 13.47 -8.65
CA LYS A 116 14.14 14.69 -8.80
C LYS A 116 13.05 14.81 -7.73
N ARG A 117 12.79 13.76 -6.95
CA ARG A 117 11.75 13.79 -5.90
C ARG A 117 12.32 14.46 -4.66
N ASN A 118 11.87 15.68 -4.37
CA ASN A 118 12.16 16.34 -3.11
C ASN A 118 11.45 15.58 -1.96
N ILE A 119 12.12 15.47 -0.80
CA ILE A 119 11.56 14.78 0.38
C ILE A 119 10.31 15.51 0.91
N GLU A 120 10.22 16.82 0.67
CA GLU A 120 9.15 17.69 1.16
C GLU A 120 7.86 17.66 0.32
N ASP A 121 7.89 17.16 -0.92
CA ASP A 121 6.76 17.22 -1.87
C ASP A 121 5.66 16.16 -1.64
N TYR A 122 5.71 15.40 -0.56
CA TYR A 122 4.74 14.34 -0.27
C TYR A 122 3.62 14.85 0.65
N PHE A 123 2.59 15.42 0.02
CA PHE A 123 1.37 15.89 0.67
C PHE A 123 0.44 14.77 1.16
N SER A 124 -0.35 15.16 2.16
CA SER A 124 -1.25 14.42 3.01
C SER A 124 -2.15 13.37 2.32
N ILE A 125 -2.30 12.22 2.97
CA ILE A 125 -3.54 11.44 2.87
C ILE A 125 -4.65 12.29 3.48
N SER A 126 -5.41 13.01 2.63
CA SER A 126 -6.67 13.58 3.06
C SER A 126 -7.66 12.43 3.19
N CYS A 127 -7.97 12.03 4.43
CA CYS A 127 -9.11 11.17 4.71
C CYS A 127 -10.36 11.88 4.16
N VAL A 128 -10.95 11.34 3.09
CA VAL A 128 -12.31 11.71 2.71
C VAL A 128 -13.22 11.09 3.76
N HIS A 129 -13.48 11.83 4.83
CA HIS A 129 -14.55 11.53 5.76
C HIS A 129 -15.86 11.56 4.98
N THR A 130 -16.28 10.41 4.44
CA THR A 130 -17.70 10.23 4.18
C THR A 130 -18.33 10.11 5.56
N ARG A 131 -18.82 11.24 6.09
CA ARG A 131 -19.72 11.28 7.26
C ARG A 131 -21.05 10.62 6.90
N ARG A 132 -21.02 9.33 6.62
CA ARG A 132 -22.18 8.46 6.69
C ARG A 132 -21.91 7.59 7.89
N HIS A 133 -22.83 7.60 8.85
CA HIS A 133 -22.82 6.72 10.00
C HIS A 133 -22.40 5.30 9.59
N TRP A 134 -21.14 4.94 9.84
CA TRP A 134 -20.68 3.57 9.70
C TRP A 134 -21.34 2.80 10.84
N ARG A 135 -22.28 1.92 10.52
CA ARG A 135 -22.94 1.01 11.48
C ARG A 135 -22.02 -0.14 11.95
N GLN A 136 -20.77 -0.14 11.51
CA GLN A 136 -19.76 -1.17 11.71
C GLN A 136 -18.47 -0.50 12.22
N PRO A 137 -17.59 -1.22 12.94
CA PRO A 137 -16.32 -0.64 13.40
C PRO A 137 -15.54 -0.05 12.22
N CYS A 138 -14.86 1.07 12.45
CA CYS A 138 -14.00 1.71 11.45
C CYS A 138 -13.01 0.68 10.91
N PRO A 139 -12.85 0.55 9.59
CA PRO A 139 -11.94 -0.44 9.02
C PRO A 139 -10.51 -0.14 9.49
N HIS A 140 -9.81 -1.17 9.98
CA HIS A 140 -8.40 -1.05 10.30
C HIS A 140 -7.61 -0.73 9.02
N VAL A 141 -6.61 0.14 9.15
CA VAL A 141 -5.62 0.42 8.09
C VAL A 141 -4.41 -0.44 8.35
N LEU A 142 -4.06 -1.27 7.38
CA LEU A 142 -2.86 -2.09 7.36
C LEU A 142 -1.75 -1.38 6.58
N LEU A 143 -0.64 -1.04 7.25
CA LEU A 143 0.56 -0.56 6.58
C LEU A 143 1.52 -1.72 6.36
N LEU A 144 1.93 -1.92 5.11
CA LEU A 144 2.84 -3.00 4.73
C LEU A 144 4.20 -2.44 4.34
N CYS A 145 5.24 -2.85 5.08
CA CYS A 145 6.63 -2.62 4.70
C CYS A 145 7.14 -3.81 3.88
N GLY A 146 7.74 -3.56 2.71
CA GLY A 146 8.63 -4.54 2.09
C GLY A 146 9.99 -4.56 2.79
N HIS A 147 10.62 -5.73 2.90
CA HIS A 147 11.92 -5.95 3.54
C HIS A 147 13.03 -5.03 2.99
N ASP A 148 12.93 -4.60 1.72
CA ASP A 148 13.93 -3.77 1.03
C ASP A 148 13.42 -2.40 0.55
N ALA A 149 12.14 -2.06 0.75
CA ALA A 149 11.62 -0.71 0.42
C ALA A 149 12.12 0.36 1.42
N ALA A 150 12.79 -0.09 2.49
CA ALA A 150 13.55 0.71 3.44
C ALA A 150 14.96 1.03 2.92
N VAL A 151 15.12 1.46 1.67
CA VAL A 151 16.35 2.18 1.31
C VAL A 151 16.27 3.54 1.99
N SER A 152 17.07 3.67 3.05
CA SER A 152 17.30 4.78 3.98
C SER A 152 16.26 5.03 5.08
N CYS A 153 16.28 4.18 6.12
CA CYS A 153 15.95 4.60 7.48
C CYS A 153 17.11 4.47 8.48
N GLU A 154 18.33 4.14 8.03
CA GLU A 154 19.53 4.24 8.87
C GLU A 154 20.45 5.30 8.29
N SER A 155 20.42 6.50 8.89
CA SER A 155 21.49 7.54 8.93
C SER A 155 20.87 8.92 9.15
N VAL A 156 20.37 9.19 10.36
CA VAL A 156 20.56 10.49 11.05
C VAL A 156 20.77 10.18 12.52
#